data_AF-A0A9W7FWF4-F1
#
_entry.id   AF-A0A9W7FWF4-F1
#
_cell.length_a   1.000
_cell.length_b   1.000
_cell.length_c   1.000
_cell.angle_alpha   90.00
_cell.angle_beta   90.00
_cell.angle_gamma   90.00
#
_symmetry.space_group_name_H-M   'P 1'
#
loop_
_entity.id
_entity.type
_entity.pdbx_description
1 polymer ?
#
loop_
_entity_poly.entity_id
_entity_poly.type
_entity_poly.pdbx_seq_one_letter_code
_entity_poly.pdbx_strand_id
1 'polypeptide(L)'
;MKQMVHEVHEVHVVKKVQKVQEGQLKPSHSTTFPKTGDDYSKDSKSSRSSTICFVVKGLILVYLLVLLAMQVTSTPSSYSSPVHIPSPQRLLIGGSDGSGTRSVVKLCQDLGVEMVIDDYGTYDVHGQEMMGGKGWPEVVKPVIEETSTGDYDFRSLSQPTRDLLRNEIGRMNQAHERKVRNKGTASSVTYGIKAPVSMLLVPAFREIWGGMKFIHVVRDGRDIAFSGNQSPVGKFYHSFYKDWATREGTWTGETGIRVKGIQLWSDWNSQVLDYSARAASEPSSNYDFLVVRLEDLLDSSKRYGVIKSVASFLGSTKTDREICCMANAGVKDMGSHTRGNKPSDVKKRYGKWHGPLEANPEMSREVHEQGGNGLSVFGYEPDTGIGEYEGNDSCRC
;
A
#
# COMPACT_ATOMS: atom_id res chain seq x y z
N MET A 1 52.28 36.30 -4.29
CA MET A 1 51.60 37.47 -3.67
C MET A 1 50.34 37.80 -4.45
N LYS A 2 49.19 37.24 -4.06
CA LYS A 2 47.86 37.78 -4.40
C LYS A 2 46.94 37.50 -3.21
N GLN A 3 46.26 38.56 -2.81
CA GLN A 3 45.56 38.77 -1.54
C GLN A 3 44.35 37.86 -1.33
N MET A 4 44.15 37.53 -0.05
CA MET A 4 42.94 37.00 0.53
C MET A 4 41.82 38.05 0.49
N VAL A 5 40.61 37.63 0.15
CA VAL A 5 39.37 38.31 0.54
C VAL A 5 38.53 37.26 1.27
N HIS A 6 38.38 37.46 2.57
CA HIS A 6 37.40 36.77 3.40
C HIS A 6 36.06 37.50 3.25
N GLU A 7 35.02 36.77 2.87
CA GLU A 7 33.64 37.26 2.91
C GLU A 7 32.91 36.51 4.03
N VAL A 8 32.53 37.26 5.06
CA VAL A 8 31.70 36.84 6.18
C VAL A 8 30.26 37.06 5.76
N HIS A 9 29.42 36.03 5.84
CA HIS A 9 27.97 36.19 5.74
C HIS A 9 27.33 35.91 7.11
N GLU A 10 26.85 36.98 7.74
CA GLU A 10 25.97 36.93 8.90
C GLU A 10 24.60 36.36 8.49
N VAL A 11 24.15 35.32 9.19
CA VAL A 11 22.79 34.78 9.08
C VAL A 11 21.93 35.44 10.15
N HIS A 12 21.08 36.39 9.74
CA HIS A 12 20.00 36.93 10.57
C HIS A 12 18.85 35.91 10.65
N VAL A 13 18.67 35.29 11.82
CA VAL A 13 17.50 34.44 12.13
C VAL A 13 16.40 35.31 12.71
N VAL A 14 15.39 35.64 11.91
CA VAL A 14 14.14 36.28 12.38
C VAL A 14 13.18 35.19 12.83
N LYS A 15 13.07 34.99 14.15
CA LYS A 15 11.97 34.23 14.78
C LYS A 15 10.70 35.07 14.75
N LYS A 16 9.68 34.66 13.99
CA LYS A 16 8.33 35.19 14.10
C LYS A 16 7.47 34.23 14.92
N VAL A 17 7.21 34.63 16.17
CA VAL A 17 6.21 34.05 17.07
C VAL A 17 4.88 34.69 16.71
N GLN A 18 3.87 33.89 16.34
CA GLN A 18 2.51 34.38 16.16
C GLN A 18 1.62 33.73 17.22
N LYS A 19 1.21 34.58 18.18
CA LYS A 19 0.17 34.32 19.18
C LYS A 19 -1.17 34.05 18.47
N VAL A 20 -1.83 32.96 18.82
CA VAL A 20 -3.26 32.75 18.55
C VAL A 20 -4.02 33.20 19.81
N GLN A 21 -4.97 34.12 19.61
CA GLN A 21 -5.90 34.58 20.64
C GLN A 21 -7.04 33.56 20.78
N GLU A 22 -7.28 33.14 22.02
CA GLU A 22 -8.43 32.34 22.42
C GLU A 22 -9.69 33.22 22.43
N GLY A 23 -10.66 32.87 21.59
CA GLY A 23 -12.01 33.40 21.62
C GLY A 23 -12.93 32.44 22.37
N GLN A 24 -13.42 32.87 23.53
CA GLN A 24 -14.43 32.18 24.34
C GLN A 24 -15.77 32.14 23.61
N LEU A 25 -16.37 30.94 23.49
CA LEU A 25 -17.79 30.77 23.16
C LEU A 25 -18.49 30.04 24.32
N LYS A 26 -19.52 30.68 24.86
CA LYS A 26 -20.43 30.17 25.90
C LYS A 26 -21.33 29.07 25.34
N PRO A 27 -21.69 28.04 26.13
CA PRO A 27 -22.76 27.11 25.77
C PRO A 27 -24.11 27.63 26.27
N SER A 28 -25.14 27.55 25.42
CA SER A 28 -26.54 27.75 25.80
C SER A 28 -27.40 26.61 25.28
N HIS A 29 -28.32 26.21 26.16
CA HIS A 29 -29.53 25.42 25.95
C HIS A 29 -29.50 23.91 26.25
N SER A 30 -30.04 23.64 27.44
CA SER A 30 -30.64 22.39 27.89
C SER A 30 -31.88 22.04 27.05
N THR A 31 -31.99 20.78 26.66
CA THR A 31 -33.27 20.16 26.27
C THR A 31 -33.49 18.91 27.10
N THR A 32 -34.48 19.02 27.98
CA THR A 32 -35.12 17.95 28.75
C THR A 32 -35.90 17.02 27.82
N PHE A 33 -35.67 15.70 27.93
CA PHE A 33 -36.53 14.66 27.37
C PHE A 33 -37.43 14.05 28.46
N PRO A 34 -38.70 13.74 28.16
CA PRO A 34 -39.64 13.18 29.12
C PRO A 34 -39.44 11.66 29.31
N LYS A 35 -39.68 11.23 30.55
CA LYS A 35 -39.81 9.84 30.98
C LYS A 35 -41.16 9.29 30.51
N THR A 36 -41.17 8.13 29.87
CA THR A 36 -42.35 7.27 29.76
C THR A 36 -42.11 6.03 30.61
N GLY A 37 -42.91 5.86 31.66
CA GLY A 37 -43.20 4.55 32.23
C GLY A 37 -44.27 3.86 31.38
N ASP A 38 -44.28 2.52 31.38
CA ASP A 38 -45.33 1.75 32.05
C ASP A 38 -45.20 0.23 31.75
N ASP A 39 -45.52 -0.53 32.78
CA ASP A 39 -46.12 -1.87 32.81
C ASP A 39 -45.44 -3.08 32.13
N TYR A 40 -44.81 -3.89 32.99
CA TYR A 40 -44.60 -5.33 32.77
C TYR A 40 -45.74 -6.12 33.44
N SER A 41 -46.65 -6.65 32.62
CA SER A 41 -47.65 -7.65 33.02
C SER A 41 -47.15 -9.08 32.75
N LYS A 42 -47.60 -9.98 33.63
CA LYS A 42 -47.27 -11.40 33.76
C LYS A 42 -47.86 -12.31 32.66
N ASP A 43 -47.20 -13.47 32.57
CA ASP A 43 -47.72 -14.82 32.29
C ASP A 43 -48.40 -15.13 30.94
N SER A 44 -47.75 -15.99 30.15
CA SER A 44 -48.41 -17.22 29.69
C SER A 44 -47.39 -18.31 29.33
N LYS A 45 -47.49 -19.44 30.04
CA LYS A 45 -46.86 -20.71 29.69
C LYS A 45 -47.60 -21.29 28.48
N SER A 46 -46.89 -21.54 27.38
CA SER A 46 -47.38 -22.34 26.26
C SER A 46 -46.38 -23.44 25.96
N SER A 47 -46.75 -24.67 26.34
CA SER A 47 -46.09 -25.87 25.88
C SER A 47 -46.47 -26.10 24.42
N ARG A 48 -45.50 -26.17 23.51
CA ARG A 48 -45.56 -26.97 22.28
C ARG A 48 -44.24 -26.88 21.52
N SER A 49 -43.91 -28.00 20.88
CA SER A 49 -43.02 -28.12 19.72
C SER A 49 -41.57 -28.55 19.97
N SER A 50 -41.40 -29.82 20.33
CA SER A 50 -40.12 -30.54 20.29
C SER A 50 -39.70 -30.98 18.88
N THR A 51 -40.46 -30.62 17.82
CA THR A 51 -40.16 -31.04 16.44
C THR A 51 -39.46 -29.94 15.62
N ILE A 52 -39.57 -28.67 16.00
CA ILE A 52 -38.91 -27.54 15.31
C ILE A 52 -37.41 -27.48 15.63
N CYS A 53 -36.97 -28.02 16.77
CA CYS A 53 -35.57 -27.95 17.21
C CYS A 53 -34.61 -28.78 16.32
N PHE A 54 -35.09 -29.83 15.65
CA PHE A 54 -34.25 -30.66 14.79
C PHE A 54 -34.00 -30.04 13.40
N VAL A 55 -35.00 -29.35 12.83
CA VAL A 55 -34.86 -28.70 11.51
C VAL A 55 -33.95 -27.47 11.60
N VAL A 56 -34.09 -26.68 12.67
CA VAL A 56 -33.26 -25.49 12.89
C VAL A 56 -31.79 -25.86 13.16
N LYS A 57 -31.53 -26.92 13.93
CA LYS A 57 -30.16 -27.41 14.16
C LYS A 57 -29.50 -27.97 12.90
N GLY A 58 -30.27 -28.66 12.05
CA GLY A 58 -29.79 -29.14 10.75
C GLY A 58 -29.43 -27.99 9.79
N LEU A 59 -30.27 -26.96 9.69
CA LEU A 59 -30.02 -25.79 8.86
C LEU A 59 -28.83 -24.95 9.35
N ILE A 60 -28.68 -24.79 10.67
CA ILE A 60 -27.50 -24.11 11.25
C ILE A 60 -26.22 -24.90 10.98
N LEU A 61 -26.26 -26.24 11.05
CA LEU A 61 -25.11 -27.07 10.75
C LEU A 61 -24.73 -27.03 9.26
N VAL A 62 -25.71 -27.04 8.35
CA VAL A 62 -25.46 -26.88 6.90
C VAL A 62 -24.93 -25.47 6.60
N TYR A 63 -25.47 -24.43 7.23
CA TYR A 63 -25.00 -23.06 7.06
C TYR A 63 -23.58 -22.87 7.61
N LEU A 64 -23.25 -23.46 8.77
CA LEU A 64 -21.90 -23.48 9.32
C LEU A 64 -20.94 -24.32 8.47
N LEU A 65 -21.38 -25.44 7.89
CA LEU A 65 -20.56 -26.24 6.98
C LEU A 65 -20.32 -25.53 5.64
N VAL A 66 -21.29 -24.76 5.14
CA VAL A 66 -21.11 -23.90 3.96
C VAL A 66 -20.16 -22.75 4.29
N LEU A 67 -20.30 -22.11 5.46
CA LEU A 67 -19.37 -21.06 5.89
C LEU A 67 -17.95 -21.59 6.16
N LEU A 68 -17.80 -22.78 6.76
CA LEU A 68 -16.51 -23.44 6.92
C LEU A 68 -15.94 -23.89 5.57
N ALA A 69 -16.76 -24.39 4.65
CA ALA A 69 -16.32 -24.72 3.29
C ALA A 69 -15.93 -23.47 2.48
N MET A 70 -16.48 -22.30 2.80
CA MET A 70 -16.04 -21.01 2.23
C MET A 70 -14.79 -20.45 2.93
N GLN A 71 -14.48 -20.87 4.16
CA GLN A 71 -13.26 -20.47 4.89
C GLN A 71 -12.09 -21.43 4.67
N VAL A 72 -12.34 -22.65 4.18
CA VAL A 72 -11.31 -23.63 3.84
C VAL A 72 -10.92 -23.45 2.37
N THR A 73 -9.67 -23.03 2.16
CA THR A 73 -8.93 -22.92 0.88
C THR A 73 -9.07 -21.63 0.06
N SER A 74 -8.44 -20.57 0.56
CA SER A 74 -7.66 -19.70 -0.33
C SER A 74 -6.42 -19.18 0.40
N THR A 75 -5.56 -20.08 0.89
CA THR A 75 -4.14 -19.69 0.98
C THR A 75 -3.71 -19.36 -0.45
N PRO A 76 -3.30 -18.12 -0.77
CA PRO A 76 -2.83 -17.76 -2.10
C PRO A 76 -1.43 -18.37 -2.31
N SER A 77 -1.38 -19.70 -2.45
CA SER A 77 -0.13 -20.47 -2.60
C SER A 77 0.03 -21.04 -4.01
N SER A 78 -0.95 -20.89 -4.89
CA SER A 78 -0.77 -21.18 -6.31
C SER A 78 -0.62 -19.86 -7.04
N TYR A 79 0.62 -19.37 -7.16
CA TYR A 79 0.97 -18.43 -8.22
C TYR A 79 0.57 -19.09 -9.54
N SER A 80 -0.56 -18.68 -10.11
CA SER A 80 -0.94 -19.17 -11.44
C SER A 80 0.17 -18.75 -12.39
N SER A 81 0.63 -19.70 -13.22
CA SER A 81 1.61 -19.40 -14.25
C SER A 81 1.09 -18.23 -15.10
N PRO A 82 1.83 -17.12 -15.21
CA PRO A 82 1.33 -15.92 -15.87
C PRO A 82 0.96 -16.23 -17.32
N VAL A 83 -0.25 -15.82 -17.72
CA VAL A 83 -0.70 -15.90 -19.11
C VAL A 83 0.24 -15.03 -19.93
N HIS A 84 0.93 -15.63 -20.90
CA HIS A 84 1.94 -14.93 -21.69
C HIS A 84 1.28 -13.91 -22.63
N ILE A 85 1.39 -12.61 -22.29
CA ILE A 85 0.97 -11.52 -23.17
C ILE A 85 2.08 -11.30 -24.22
N PRO A 86 1.78 -11.37 -25.53
CA PRO A 86 2.79 -11.45 -26.58
C PRO A 86 3.57 -10.15 -26.86
N SER A 87 3.20 -9.01 -26.25
CA SER A 87 3.92 -7.73 -26.42
C SER A 87 4.50 -7.23 -25.10
N PRO A 88 5.72 -6.64 -25.12
CA PRO A 88 6.28 -5.98 -23.95
C PRO A 88 5.36 -4.87 -23.44
N GLN A 89 5.18 -4.81 -22.13
CA GLN A 89 4.24 -3.90 -21.48
C GLN A 89 4.97 -2.83 -20.67
N ARG A 90 4.27 -1.75 -20.30
CA ARG A 90 4.79 -0.78 -19.33
C ARG A 90 4.64 -1.33 -17.93
N LEU A 91 5.66 -1.14 -17.09
CA LEU A 91 5.65 -1.57 -15.71
C LEU A 91 5.36 -0.39 -14.77
N LEU A 92 4.37 -0.55 -13.90
CA LEU A 92 4.10 0.34 -12.78
C LEU A 92 4.53 -0.34 -11.47
N ILE A 93 5.29 0.36 -10.63
CA ILE A 93 5.61 -0.06 -9.27
C ILE A 93 4.94 0.92 -8.30
N GLY A 94 3.96 0.42 -7.54
CA GLY A 94 3.19 1.20 -6.57
C GLY A 94 3.19 0.57 -5.18
N GLY A 95 2.75 1.33 -4.19
CA GLY A 95 2.65 0.89 -2.79
C GLY A 95 2.34 2.07 -1.86
N SER A 96 1.91 1.78 -0.64
CA SER A 96 1.50 2.81 0.33
C SER A 96 2.65 3.63 0.93
N ASP A 97 3.92 3.17 0.77
CA ASP A 97 5.12 3.91 1.19
C ASP A 97 6.22 3.91 0.12
N GLY A 98 7.01 4.99 0.11
CA GLY A 98 8.05 5.24 -0.89
C GLY A 98 9.41 4.64 -0.58
N SER A 99 9.69 4.28 0.68
CA SER A 99 11.02 3.79 1.05
C SER A 99 11.26 2.34 0.61
N GLY A 100 10.25 1.49 0.76
CA GLY A 100 10.35 0.07 0.47
C GLY A 100 10.32 -0.30 -1.02
N THR A 101 9.57 0.47 -1.80
CA THR A 101 9.48 0.34 -3.26
C THR A 101 10.83 0.56 -3.97
N ARG A 102 11.80 1.26 -3.35
CA ARG A 102 13.16 1.45 -3.88
C ARG A 102 13.91 0.14 -4.08
N SER A 103 13.81 -0.78 -3.13
CA SER A 103 14.46 -2.09 -3.21
C SER A 103 13.91 -2.90 -4.39
N VAL A 104 12.61 -2.79 -4.65
CA VAL A 104 11.95 -3.44 -5.78
C VAL A 104 12.34 -2.80 -7.11
N VAL A 105 12.49 -1.47 -7.19
CA VAL A 105 13.04 -0.80 -8.38
C VAL A 105 14.44 -1.30 -8.68
N LYS A 106 15.32 -1.34 -7.66
CA LYS A 106 16.69 -1.82 -7.84
C LYS A 106 16.73 -3.27 -8.31
N LEU A 107 15.86 -4.12 -7.74
CA LEU A 107 15.68 -5.50 -8.18
C LEU A 107 15.24 -5.58 -9.66
N CYS A 108 14.26 -4.77 -10.07
CA CYS A 108 13.82 -4.72 -11.48
C CYS A 108 14.97 -4.30 -12.41
N GLN A 109 15.78 -3.32 -12.03
CA GLN A 109 16.97 -2.93 -12.79
C GLN A 109 17.98 -4.07 -12.90
N ASP A 110 18.26 -4.77 -11.79
CA ASP A 110 19.16 -5.93 -11.81
C ASP A 110 18.64 -7.04 -12.73
N LEU A 111 17.32 -7.23 -12.77
CA LEU A 111 16.63 -8.19 -13.65
C LEU A 111 16.49 -7.71 -15.10
N GLY A 112 17.04 -6.55 -15.45
CA GLY A 112 17.14 -6.06 -16.82
C GLY A 112 16.03 -5.12 -17.26
N VAL A 113 15.21 -4.60 -16.34
CA VAL A 113 14.21 -3.58 -16.68
C VAL A 113 14.86 -2.20 -16.78
N GLU A 114 14.58 -1.48 -17.87
CA GLU A 114 14.92 -0.06 -17.96
C GLU A 114 13.92 0.76 -17.15
N MET A 115 14.37 1.37 -16.05
CA MET A 115 13.54 2.20 -15.18
C MET A 115 13.71 3.68 -15.55
N VAL A 116 12.60 4.38 -15.80
CA VAL A 116 12.60 5.84 -15.92
C VAL A 116 12.57 6.43 -14.51
N ILE A 117 13.55 7.29 -14.21
CA ILE A 117 13.79 7.84 -12.87
C ILE A 117 13.99 9.34 -13.01
N ASP A 118 13.20 10.13 -12.28
CA ASP A 118 13.40 11.58 -12.16
C ASP A 118 14.32 11.92 -10.98
N ASP A 119 14.21 11.14 -9.88
CA ASP A 119 15.00 11.31 -8.67
C ASP A 119 15.76 10.03 -8.31
N TYR A 120 17.07 10.03 -8.56
CA TYR A 120 17.94 8.89 -8.26
C TYR A 120 18.16 8.65 -6.76
N GLY A 121 17.81 9.60 -5.89
CA GLY A 121 17.85 9.44 -4.44
C GLY A 121 16.69 8.60 -3.91
N THR A 122 15.52 8.69 -4.56
CA THR A 122 14.31 7.98 -4.13
C THR A 122 13.79 6.95 -5.14
N TYR A 123 14.44 6.87 -6.31
CA TYR A 123 14.03 6.09 -7.48
C TYR A 123 12.60 6.41 -7.94
N ASP A 124 12.10 7.60 -7.63
CA ASP A 124 10.75 8.03 -7.99
C ASP A 124 10.71 8.72 -9.36
N VAL A 125 9.58 8.56 -10.03
CA VAL A 125 9.06 9.56 -10.97
C VAL A 125 8.22 10.53 -10.15
N HIS A 126 8.56 11.82 -10.17
CA HIS A 126 7.80 12.84 -9.41
C HIS A 126 6.60 13.39 -10.20
N GLY A 127 6.57 13.14 -11.51
CA GLY A 127 5.52 13.64 -12.39
C GLY A 127 5.63 15.14 -12.61
N GLN A 128 6.86 15.66 -12.77
CA GLN A 128 7.11 17.09 -12.98
C GLN A 128 6.41 17.63 -14.24
N GLU A 129 6.17 16.75 -15.21
CA GLU A 129 5.47 17.05 -16.46
C GLU A 129 3.96 17.18 -16.27
N MET A 130 3.42 16.71 -15.14
CA MET A 130 1.99 16.76 -14.80
C MET A 130 1.66 18.01 -13.96
N MET A 131 0.44 18.53 -14.15
CA MET A 131 -0.18 19.58 -13.32
C MET A 131 0.69 20.83 -13.16
N GLY A 132 1.53 21.15 -14.15
CA GLY A 132 2.45 22.28 -14.09
C GLY A 132 3.53 22.12 -13.02
N GLY A 133 4.01 20.90 -12.79
CA GLY A 133 5.06 20.61 -11.80
C GLY A 133 4.55 20.27 -10.41
N LYS A 134 3.23 20.24 -10.18
CA LYS A 134 2.65 19.90 -8.87
C LYS A 134 2.69 18.39 -8.57
N GLY A 135 2.87 17.55 -9.59
CA GLY A 135 3.08 16.11 -9.45
C GLY A 135 1.84 15.32 -9.02
N TRP A 136 2.08 14.14 -8.43
CA TRP A 136 1.06 13.13 -8.15
C TRP A 136 -0.14 13.57 -7.31
N PRO A 137 0.00 14.34 -6.20
CA PRO A 137 -1.16 14.62 -5.35
C PRO A 137 -2.32 15.28 -6.09
N GLU A 138 -2.03 16.19 -7.02
CA GLU A 138 -3.05 16.92 -7.79
C GLU A 138 -3.72 16.07 -8.87
N VAL A 139 -3.08 14.97 -9.28
CA VAL A 139 -3.65 14.00 -10.22
C VAL A 139 -4.48 12.93 -9.48
N VAL A 140 -4.04 12.54 -8.28
CA VAL A 140 -4.69 11.49 -7.47
C VAL A 140 -5.94 12.01 -6.76
N LYS A 141 -5.89 13.23 -6.19
CA LYS A 141 -6.97 13.78 -5.37
C LYS A 141 -8.35 13.77 -6.03
N PRO A 142 -8.51 14.24 -7.29
CA PRO A 142 -9.81 14.22 -7.96
C PRO A 142 -10.44 12.82 -8.03
N VAL A 143 -9.61 11.78 -8.19
CA VAL A 143 -10.08 10.40 -8.22
C VAL A 143 -10.57 9.96 -6.84
N ILE A 144 -9.74 10.11 -5.81
CA ILE A 144 -10.10 9.63 -4.47
C ILE A 144 -11.24 10.43 -3.84
N GLU A 145 -11.41 11.70 -4.17
CA GLU A 145 -12.54 12.52 -3.72
C GLU A 145 -13.85 12.08 -4.37
N GLU A 146 -13.78 11.65 -5.62
CA GLU A 146 -14.92 11.13 -6.37
C GLU A 146 -15.30 9.71 -5.89
N THR A 147 -14.31 8.81 -5.81
CA THR A 147 -14.54 7.37 -5.58
C THR A 147 -14.52 6.96 -4.12
N SER A 148 -13.71 7.60 -3.27
CA SER A 148 -13.38 7.12 -1.91
C SER A 148 -12.89 5.66 -1.87
N THR A 149 -12.27 5.17 -2.96
CA THR A 149 -11.74 3.80 -3.06
C THR A 149 -10.61 3.71 -4.10
N GLY A 150 -9.65 2.81 -3.86
CA GLY A 150 -8.66 2.38 -4.85
C GLY A 150 -9.20 1.33 -5.83
N ASP A 151 -10.40 0.79 -5.56
CA ASP A 151 -11.10 -0.17 -6.38
C ASP A 151 -12.29 0.46 -7.10
N TYR A 152 -12.06 0.96 -8.31
CA TYR A 152 -13.07 1.64 -9.10
C TYR A 152 -12.97 1.29 -10.59
N ASP A 153 -14.08 1.48 -11.31
CA ASP A 153 -14.08 1.45 -12.77
C ASP A 153 -13.69 2.83 -13.31
N PHE A 154 -12.65 2.92 -14.13
CA PHE A 154 -12.25 4.17 -14.76
C PHE A 154 -13.41 4.84 -15.53
N ARG A 155 -14.33 4.04 -16.10
CA ARG A 155 -15.50 4.52 -16.84
C ARG A 155 -16.62 5.02 -15.94
N SER A 156 -16.58 4.77 -14.64
CA SER A 156 -17.53 5.37 -13.70
C SER A 156 -17.11 6.78 -13.27
N LEU A 157 -15.85 7.18 -13.52
CA LEU A 157 -15.39 8.53 -13.23
C LEU A 157 -16.10 9.58 -14.10
N SER A 158 -16.28 10.76 -13.56
CA SER A 158 -16.83 11.91 -14.25
C SER A 158 -15.97 12.26 -15.47
N GLN A 159 -16.61 12.80 -16.52
CA GLN A 159 -15.91 13.17 -17.74
C GLN A 159 -14.72 14.13 -17.48
N PRO A 160 -14.84 15.18 -16.62
CA PRO A 160 -13.71 16.04 -16.29
C PRO A 160 -12.53 15.28 -15.66
N THR A 161 -12.80 14.37 -14.72
CA THR A 161 -11.76 13.57 -14.07
C THR A 161 -11.08 12.63 -15.08
N ARG A 162 -11.83 11.99 -15.98
CA ARG A 162 -11.25 11.15 -17.04
C ARG A 162 -10.37 11.94 -18.00
N ASP A 163 -10.81 13.12 -18.40
CA ASP A 163 -10.05 13.97 -19.34
C ASP A 163 -8.78 14.51 -18.69
N LEU A 164 -8.86 14.91 -17.41
CA LEU A 164 -7.68 15.24 -16.62
C LEU A 164 -6.67 14.08 -16.63
N LEU A 165 -7.10 12.87 -16.24
CA LEU A 165 -6.21 11.72 -16.15
C LEU A 165 -5.58 11.36 -17.51
N ARG A 166 -6.36 11.34 -18.59
CA ARG A 166 -5.85 11.10 -19.95
C ARG A 166 -4.80 12.12 -20.35
N ASN A 167 -5.04 13.40 -20.07
CA ASN A 167 -4.11 14.47 -20.39
C ASN A 167 -2.83 14.38 -19.55
N GLU A 168 -2.93 14.25 -18.23
CA GLU A 168 -1.77 14.24 -17.34
C GLU A 168 -0.91 12.98 -17.50
N ILE A 169 -1.53 11.80 -17.47
CA ILE A 169 -0.81 10.54 -17.69
C ILE A 169 -0.28 10.47 -19.12
N GLY A 170 -1.03 10.97 -20.11
CA GLY A 170 -0.57 11.07 -21.50
C GLY A 170 0.69 11.92 -21.66
N ARG A 171 0.72 13.12 -21.04
CA ARG A 171 1.90 14.00 -21.03
C ARG A 171 3.11 13.34 -20.38
N MET A 172 2.90 12.71 -19.22
CA MET A 172 3.95 11.96 -18.53
C MET A 172 4.51 10.83 -19.40
N ASN A 173 3.64 10.04 -20.04
CA ASN A 173 4.05 8.93 -20.92
C ASN A 173 4.91 9.42 -22.08
N GLN A 174 4.48 10.48 -22.77
CA GLN A 174 5.26 11.05 -23.88
C GLN A 174 6.64 11.53 -23.41
N ALA A 175 6.73 12.10 -22.20
CA ALA A 175 8.00 12.51 -21.63
C ALA A 175 8.91 11.31 -21.31
N HIS A 176 8.35 10.24 -20.75
CA HIS A 176 9.08 9.02 -20.43
C HIS A 176 9.56 8.28 -21.67
N GLU A 177 8.73 8.15 -22.70
CA GLU A 177 9.10 7.51 -23.97
C GLU A 177 10.31 8.18 -24.63
N ARG A 178 10.47 9.50 -24.47
CA ARG A 178 11.68 10.22 -24.92
C ARG A 178 12.94 9.92 -24.09
N LYS A 179 12.77 9.48 -22.83
CA LYS A 179 13.87 9.12 -21.91
C LYS A 179 14.33 7.67 -22.10
N VAL A 180 13.47 6.79 -22.60
CA VAL A 180 13.75 5.36 -22.82
C VAL A 180 14.74 5.17 -23.97
N ARG A 181 15.79 4.38 -23.73
CA ARG A 181 16.88 4.13 -24.68
C ARG A 181 16.91 2.68 -25.20
N ASN A 182 15.93 1.86 -24.83
CA ASN A 182 15.85 0.43 -25.15
C ASN A 182 17.09 -0.35 -24.72
N LYS A 183 17.57 -0.08 -23.51
CA LYS A 183 18.73 -0.77 -22.91
C LYS A 183 18.34 -1.96 -22.03
N GLY A 184 17.05 -2.13 -21.75
CA GLY A 184 16.54 -3.24 -20.97
C GLY A 184 16.76 -4.59 -21.66
N THR A 185 17.04 -5.63 -20.88
CA THR A 185 17.13 -7.02 -21.36
C THR A 185 15.92 -7.87 -20.93
N ALA A 186 15.00 -7.31 -20.14
CA ALA A 186 13.75 -7.94 -19.76
C ALA A 186 12.78 -7.97 -20.97
N SER A 187 12.34 -9.15 -21.39
CA SER A 187 11.60 -9.32 -22.64
C SER A 187 10.11 -8.96 -22.55
N SER A 188 9.53 -8.92 -21.33
CA SER A 188 8.11 -8.66 -21.14
C SER A 188 7.80 -7.22 -20.71
N VAL A 189 8.81 -6.37 -20.57
CA VAL A 189 8.66 -4.98 -20.12
C VAL A 189 9.44 -4.03 -21.02
N THR A 190 8.76 -3.00 -21.56
CA THR A 190 9.42 -1.95 -22.36
C THR A 190 10.23 -1.01 -21.47
N TYR A 191 9.59 -0.49 -20.42
CA TYR A 191 10.21 0.30 -19.37
C TYR A 191 9.33 0.27 -18.13
N GLY A 192 9.91 0.59 -16.97
CA GLY A 192 9.19 0.71 -15.71
C GLY A 192 9.25 2.12 -15.12
N ILE A 193 8.22 2.47 -14.36
CA ILE A 193 8.20 3.65 -13.50
C ILE A 193 7.84 3.26 -12.08
N LYS A 194 8.28 4.07 -11.13
CA LYS A 194 7.92 3.91 -9.72
C LYS A 194 7.38 5.22 -9.18
N ALA A 195 6.17 5.14 -8.63
CA ALA A 195 5.48 6.23 -7.98
C ALA A 195 4.54 5.63 -6.92
N PRO A 196 4.86 5.65 -5.62
CA PRO A 196 4.13 4.86 -4.62
C PRO A 196 2.60 5.07 -4.66
N VAL A 197 2.17 6.34 -4.58
CA VAL A 197 0.74 6.72 -4.56
C VAL A 197 0.02 6.45 -5.88
N SER A 198 0.75 6.19 -6.98
CA SER A 198 0.12 5.86 -8.26
C SER A 198 -0.62 4.52 -8.23
N MET A 199 -0.47 3.71 -7.16
CA MET A 199 -1.29 2.51 -6.94
C MET A 199 -2.79 2.82 -6.94
N LEU A 200 -3.19 4.02 -6.49
CA LEU A 200 -4.58 4.46 -6.49
C LEU A 200 -5.09 4.86 -7.89
N LEU A 201 -4.21 4.86 -8.89
CA LEU A 201 -4.53 5.16 -10.28
C LEU A 201 -4.36 3.95 -11.18
N VAL A 202 -4.15 2.74 -10.62
CA VAL A 202 -4.01 1.50 -11.41
C VAL A 202 -5.16 1.31 -12.41
N PRO A 203 -6.45 1.54 -12.06
CA PRO A 203 -7.51 1.47 -13.05
C PRO A 203 -7.36 2.46 -14.21
N ALA A 204 -6.90 3.68 -13.93
CA ALA A 204 -6.65 4.69 -14.95
C ALA A 204 -5.44 4.33 -15.83
N PHE A 205 -4.35 3.83 -15.25
CA PHE A 205 -3.19 3.37 -15.99
C PHE A 205 -3.53 2.24 -16.94
N ARG A 206 -4.34 1.26 -16.50
CA ARG A 206 -4.78 0.15 -17.33
C ARG A 206 -5.57 0.64 -18.55
N GLU A 207 -6.54 1.54 -18.36
CA GLU A 207 -7.33 2.08 -19.47
C GLU A 207 -6.46 2.91 -20.43
N ILE A 208 -5.57 3.76 -19.91
CA ILE A 208 -4.80 4.72 -20.72
C ILE A 208 -3.61 4.04 -21.44
N TRP A 209 -2.97 3.06 -20.81
CA TRP A 209 -1.86 2.32 -21.43
C TRP A 209 -2.34 1.14 -22.29
N GLY A 210 -3.59 0.70 -22.11
CA GLY A 210 -4.17 -0.46 -22.78
C GLY A 210 -3.65 -1.80 -22.25
N GLY A 211 -2.32 -1.95 -22.17
CA GLY A 211 -1.66 -3.11 -21.56
C GLY A 211 -0.56 -2.70 -20.59
N MET A 212 -0.53 -3.32 -19.41
CA MET A 212 0.43 -2.99 -18.36
C MET A 212 0.74 -4.15 -17.43
N LYS A 213 1.91 -4.07 -16.80
CA LYS A 213 2.28 -4.87 -15.63
C LYS A 213 2.26 -4.00 -14.38
N PHE A 214 1.77 -4.52 -13.27
CA PHE A 214 1.77 -3.85 -11.98
C PHE A 214 2.48 -4.67 -10.91
N ILE A 215 3.54 -4.12 -10.30
CA ILE A 215 4.08 -4.68 -9.07
C ILE A 215 3.51 -3.89 -7.89
N HIS A 216 2.68 -4.57 -7.11
CA HIS A 216 2.10 -4.06 -5.87
C HIS A 216 3.04 -4.38 -4.71
N VAL A 217 3.79 -3.37 -4.27
CA VAL A 217 4.72 -3.54 -3.15
C VAL A 217 3.99 -3.31 -1.85
N VAL A 218 4.01 -4.32 -0.97
CA VAL A 218 3.36 -4.29 0.33
C VAL A 218 4.40 -4.45 1.42
N ARG A 219 4.20 -3.70 2.51
CA ARG A 219 4.94 -3.77 3.75
C ARG A 219 3.93 -3.93 4.89
N ASP A 220 4.32 -4.55 6.01
CA ASP A 220 3.48 -4.60 7.21
C ASP A 220 2.90 -3.21 7.52
N GLY A 221 1.57 -3.12 7.56
CA GLY A 221 0.87 -1.87 7.78
C GLY A 221 1.19 -1.21 9.12
N ARG A 222 1.51 -2.02 10.13
CA ARG A 222 1.89 -1.53 11.46
C ARG A 222 3.22 -0.79 11.37
N ASP A 223 4.18 -1.31 10.60
CA ASP A 223 5.43 -0.60 10.33
C ASP A 223 5.22 0.74 9.59
N ILE A 224 4.22 0.83 8.72
CA ILE A 224 3.85 2.07 8.03
C ILE A 224 3.22 3.07 8.99
N ALA A 225 2.25 2.62 9.80
CA ALA A 225 1.58 3.42 10.82
C ALA A 225 2.59 4.00 11.82
N PHE A 226 3.58 3.20 12.25
CA PHE A 226 4.64 3.61 13.17
C PHE A 226 5.87 4.22 12.48
N SER A 227 5.83 4.41 11.16
CA SER A 227 6.91 5.09 10.45
C SER A 227 6.94 6.59 10.77
N GLY A 228 8.12 7.21 10.63
CA GLY A 228 8.25 8.66 10.70
C GLY A 228 7.65 9.39 9.48
N ASN A 229 7.36 8.67 8.39
CA ASN A 229 6.77 9.24 7.19
C ASN A 229 5.24 9.12 7.23
N GLN A 230 4.58 10.09 7.85
CA GLN A 230 3.12 10.19 7.88
C GLN A 230 2.57 11.10 6.76
N SER A 231 3.37 11.37 5.72
CA SER A 231 2.96 12.26 4.63
C SER A 231 1.73 11.76 3.84
N PRO A 232 1.50 10.44 3.64
CA PRO A 232 0.27 9.99 2.99
C PRO A 232 -1.00 10.36 3.78
N VAL A 233 -0.97 10.22 5.11
CA VAL A 233 -2.11 10.58 5.97
C VAL A 233 -2.44 12.06 5.81
N GLY A 234 -1.44 12.94 5.96
CA GLY A 234 -1.67 14.38 5.84
C GLY A 234 -2.09 14.86 4.45
N LYS A 235 -1.72 14.13 3.39
CA LYS A 235 -2.04 14.51 2.00
C LYS A 235 -3.38 14.00 1.51
N PHE A 236 -3.82 12.83 1.97
CA PHE A 236 -4.89 12.08 1.31
C PHE A 236 -6.01 11.61 2.24
N TYR A 237 -5.81 11.56 3.56
CA TYR A 237 -6.79 10.97 4.47
C TYR A 237 -8.15 11.67 4.40
N HIS A 238 -8.18 13.00 4.45
CA HIS A 238 -9.44 13.78 4.38
C HIS A 238 -10.10 13.76 3.01
N SER A 239 -9.31 13.68 1.93
CA SER A 239 -9.84 13.52 0.56
C SER A 239 -10.42 12.12 0.35
N PHE A 240 -9.87 11.11 1.00
CA PHE A 240 -10.30 9.72 0.86
C PHE A 240 -11.55 9.41 1.68
N TYR A 241 -11.60 9.82 2.96
CA TYR A 241 -12.72 9.56 3.87
C TYR A 241 -13.64 10.77 4.00
N LYS A 242 -14.82 10.73 3.37
CA LYS A 242 -15.81 11.83 3.42
C LYS A 242 -16.36 12.10 4.83
N ASP A 243 -16.34 11.09 5.68
CA ASP A 243 -16.77 11.11 7.09
C ASP A 243 -15.60 11.33 8.07
N TRP A 244 -14.46 11.84 7.60
CA TRP A 244 -13.25 12.00 8.42
C TRP A 244 -13.49 12.75 9.72
N ALA A 245 -14.36 13.77 9.74
CA ALA A 245 -14.63 14.57 10.93
C ALA A 245 -15.25 13.72 12.06
N THR A 246 -16.11 12.76 11.72
CA THR A 246 -16.69 11.81 12.68
C THR A 246 -15.62 10.85 13.20
N ARG A 247 -14.73 10.37 12.33
CA ARG A 247 -13.62 9.47 12.69
C ARG A 247 -12.57 10.15 13.56
N GLU A 248 -12.27 11.42 13.32
CA GLU A 248 -11.29 12.16 14.12
C GLU A 248 -11.77 12.43 15.55
N GLY A 249 -13.08 12.52 15.76
CA GLY A 249 -13.65 12.68 17.10
C GLY A 249 -13.36 11.51 18.05
N THR A 250 -13.06 10.32 17.52
CA THR A 250 -12.79 9.11 18.33
C THR A 250 -11.31 8.90 18.63
N TRP A 251 -10.39 9.48 17.86
CA TRP A 251 -8.95 9.22 18.01
C TRP A 251 -8.15 10.50 18.20
N THR A 252 -7.52 10.64 19.37
CA THR A 252 -6.75 11.83 19.74
C THR A 252 -5.24 11.56 19.79
N GLY A 253 -4.44 12.63 19.68
CA GLY A 253 -3.00 12.60 19.91
C GLY A 253 -2.23 11.67 18.98
N GLU A 254 -1.19 11.02 19.52
CA GLU A 254 -0.34 10.09 18.77
C GLU A 254 -1.11 8.85 18.31
N THR A 255 -2.03 8.32 19.13
CA THR A 255 -2.89 7.19 18.74
C THR A 255 -3.65 7.52 17.45
N GLY A 256 -4.22 8.71 17.35
CA GLY A 256 -4.97 9.14 16.17
C GLY A 256 -4.16 9.10 14.87
N ILE A 257 -2.90 9.54 14.87
CA ILE A 257 -2.10 9.48 13.63
C ILE A 257 -1.75 8.04 13.22
N ARG A 258 -1.49 7.14 14.19
CA ARG A 258 -1.18 5.73 13.92
C ARG A 258 -2.40 4.99 13.39
N VAL A 259 -3.56 5.21 14.00
CA VAL A 259 -4.83 4.60 13.60
C VAL A 259 -5.24 5.06 12.19
N LYS A 260 -5.10 6.35 11.87
CA LYS A 260 -5.30 6.85 10.51
C LYS A 260 -4.33 6.23 9.51
N GLY A 261 -3.06 6.10 9.90
CA GLY A 261 -2.02 5.50 9.07
C GLY A 261 -2.31 4.05 8.71
N ILE A 262 -2.68 3.22 9.68
CA ILE A 262 -3.01 1.81 9.43
C ILE A 262 -4.33 1.66 8.66
N GLN A 263 -5.34 2.48 8.95
CA GLN A 263 -6.62 2.43 8.24
C GLN A 263 -6.44 2.76 6.76
N LEU A 264 -5.76 3.87 6.46
CA LEU A 264 -5.46 4.28 5.09
C LEU A 264 -4.61 3.22 4.37
N TRP A 265 -3.61 2.65 5.06
CA TRP A 265 -2.81 1.56 4.51
C TRP A 265 -3.67 0.33 4.17
N SER A 266 -4.54 -0.10 5.08
CA SER A 266 -5.37 -1.29 4.94
C SER A 266 -6.31 -1.12 3.75
N ASP A 267 -7.07 -0.03 3.73
CA ASP A 267 -8.07 0.22 2.70
C ASP A 267 -7.42 0.33 1.32
N TRP A 268 -6.34 1.11 1.18
CA TRP A 268 -5.65 1.27 -0.10
C TRP A 268 -5.11 -0.04 -0.64
N ASN A 269 -4.41 -0.82 0.20
CA ASN A 269 -3.77 -2.04 -0.29
C ASN A 269 -4.79 -3.14 -0.58
N SER A 270 -5.78 -3.36 0.28
CA SER A 270 -6.81 -4.37 0.03
C SER A 270 -7.65 -4.03 -1.21
N GLN A 271 -8.08 -2.78 -1.37
CA GLN A 271 -8.88 -2.37 -2.53
C GLN A 271 -8.08 -2.47 -3.85
N VAL A 272 -6.81 -2.06 -3.87
CA VAL A 272 -5.97 -2.20 -5.06
C VAL A 272 -5.70 -3.68 -5.39
N LEU A 273 -5.58 -4.54 -4.38
CA LEU A 273 -5.49 -5.97 -4.58
C LEU A 273 -6.78 -6.53 -5.20
N ASP A 274 -7.94 -6.18 -4.64
CA ASP A 274 -9.25 -6.63 -5.14
C ASP A 274 -9.46 -6.20 -6.59
N TYR A 275 -9.18 -4.94 -6.92
CA TYR A 275 -9.20 -4.45 -8.30
C TYR A 275 -8.30 -5.30 -9.20
N SER A 276 -7.04 -5.49 -8.77
CA SER A 276 -6.03 -6.15 -9.59
C SER A 276 -6.35 -7.61 -9.84
N ALA A 277 -6.84 -8.31 -8.83
CA ALA A 277 -7.27 -9.70 -8.93
C ALA A 277 -8.44 -9.85 -9.90
N ARG A 278 -9.46 -8.99 -9.81
CA ARG A 278 -10.58 -9.00 -10.76
C ARG A 278 -10.12 -8.66 -12.17
N ALA A 279 -9.37 -7.57 -12.34
CA ALA A 279 -8.90 -7.10 -13.64
C ALA A 279 -8.02 -8.13 -14.36
N ALA A 280 -7.15 -8.85 -13.64
CA ALA A 280 -6.28 -9.89 -14.21
C ALA A 280 -7.05 -11.17 -14.58
N SER A 281 -8.22 -11.41 -13.97
CA SER A 281 -9.06 -12.56 -14.29
C SER A 281 -9.90 -12.39 -15.56
N GLU A 282 -9.95 -11.18 -16.14
CA GLU A 282 -10.72 -10.93 -17.36
C GLU A 282 -10.09 -11.68 -18.57
N PRO A 283 -10.86 -12.45 -19.37
CA PRO A 283 -10.32 -13.33 -20.42
C PRO A 283 -9.46 -12.66 -21.51
N SER A 284 -9.60 -11.35 -21.69
CA SER A 284 -8.87 -10.54 -22.67
C SER A 284 -8.01 -9.47 -22.02
N SER A 285 -7.70 -9.64 -20.73
CA SER A 285 -6.95 -8.63 -19.99
C SER A 285 -5.50 -8.61 -20.46
N ASN A 286 -5.07 -7.44 -20.95
CA ASN A 286 -3.66 -7.14 -21.11
C ASN A 286 -3.07 -6.60 -19.78
N TYR A 287 -3.47 -7.17 -18.65
CA TYR A 287 -3.10 -6.72 -17.31
C TYR A 287 -2.57 -7.88 -16.49
N ASP A 288 -1.29 -7.80 -16.13
CA ASP A 288 -0.70 -8.71 -15.15
C ASP A 288 -0.33 -7.92 -13.90
N PHE A 289 -0.47 -8.55 -12.73
CA PHE A 289 0.03 -7.98 -11.50
C PHE A 289 0.77 -9.00 -10.65
N LEU A 290 1.65 -8.50 -9.80
CA LEU A 290 2.41 -9.29 -8.83
C LEU A 290 2.47 -8.54 -7.50
N VAL A 291 2.07 -9.20 -6.42
CA VAL A 291 2.26 -8.69 -5.06
C VAL A 291 3.65 -9.07 -4.56
N VAL A 292 4.39 -8.10 -4.05
CA VAL A 292 5.71 -8.32 -3.43
C VAL A 292 5.69 -7.79 -2.01
N ARG A 293 5.73 -8.70 -1.04
CA ARG A 293 5.96 -8.36 0.37
C ARG A 293 7.44 -8.05 0.58
N LEU A 294 7.75 -6.92 1.21
CA LEU A 294 9.14 -6.53 1.42
C LEU A 294 9.86 -7.42 2.42
N GLU A 295 9.14 -7.91 3.41
CA GLU A 295 9.65 -8.80 4.46
C GLU A 295 10.14 -10.11 3.85
N ASP A 296 9.46 -10.63 2.82
CA ASP A 296 9.87 -11.85 2.11
C ASP A 296 11.15 -11.62 1.25
N LEU A 297 11.45 -10.38 0.86
CA LEU A 297 12.74 -10.03 0.24
C LEU A 297 13.89 -9.94 1.27
N LEU A 298 13.58 -9.77 2.56
CA LEU A 298 14.55 -9.71 3.66
C LEU A 298 14.79 -11.08 4.31
N ASP A 299 13.82 -11.98 4.20
CA ASP A 299 13.90 -13.36 4.66
C ASP A 299 14.72 -14.19 3.68
N SER A 300 15.90 -14.64 4.10
CA SER A 300 16.80 -15.45 3.28
C SER A 300 16.16 -16.73 2.75
N SER A 301 15.21 -17.33 3.49
CA SER A 301 14.53 -18.56 3.10
C SER A 301 13.53 -18.36 1.97
N LYS A 302 12.91 -17.17 1.88
CA LYS A 302 11.89 -16.84 0.87
C LYS A 302 12.44 -16.06 -0.31
N ARG A 303 13.54 -15.34 -0.10
CA ARG A 303 14.07 -14.35 -1.03
C ARG A 303 14.35 -14.90 -2.43
N TYR A 304 14.91 -16.10 -2.53
CA TYR A 304 15.16 -16.73 -3.83
C TYR A 304 13.85 -16.92 -4.61
N GLY A 305 12.81 -17.46 -3.95
CA GLY A 305 11.48 -17.65 -4.54
C GLY A 305 10.89 -16.33 -5.00
N VAL A 306 10.96 -15.27 -4.19
CA VAL A 306 10.44 -13.94 -4.56
C VAL A 306 11.19 -13.37 -5.77
N ILE A 307 12.53 -13.39 -5.76
CA ILE A 307 13.32 -12.87 -6.90
C ILE A 307 13.01 -13.67 -8.16
N LYS A 308 12.86 -14.99 -8.06
CA LYS A 308 12.50 -15.85 -9.20
C LYS A 308 11.12 -15.52 -9.76
N SER A 309 10.12 -15.30 -8.89
CA SER A 309 8.78 -14.86 -9.32
C SER A 309 8.82 -13.50 -10.03
N VAL A 310 9.57 -12.54 -9.49
CA VAL A 310 9.76 -11.22 -10.12
C VAL A 310 10.50 -11.35 -11.47
N ALA A 311 11.55 -12.17 -11.54
CA ALA A 311 12.31 -12.41 -12.77
C ALA A 311 11.42 -13.00 -13.88
N SER A 312 10.59 -14.00 -13.53
CA SER A 312 9.62 -14.60 -14.46
C SER A 312 8.58 -13.58 -14.90
N PHE A 313 8.04 -12.79 -13.97
CA PHE A 313 7.01 -11.78 -14.25
C PHE A 313 7.50 -10.69 -15.24
N LEU A 314 8.78 -10.34 -15.15
CA LEU A 314 9.42 -9.32 -16.00
C LEU A 314 9.95 -9.89 -17.33
N GLY A 315 10.04 -11.21 -17.49
CA GLY A 315 10.72 -11.82 -18.63
C GLY A 315 12.24 -11.63 -18.59
N SER A 316 12.84 -11.75 -17.40
CA SER A 316 14.30 -11.62 -17.24
C SER A 316 15.05 -12.77 -17.92
N THR A 317 16.22 -12.48 -18.49
CA THR A 317 17.11 -13.48 -19.11
C THR A 317 18.04 -14.18 -18.12
N LYS A 318 17.97 -13.82 -16.84
CA LYS A 318 18.83 -14.43 -15.82
C LYS A 318 18.49 -15.89 -15.58
N THR A 319 19.54 -16.68 -15.44
CA THR A 319 19.45 -18.09 -15.05
C THR A 319 19.10 -18.24 -13.57
N ASP A 320 18.56 -19.41 -13.20
CA ASP A 320 18.30 -19.78 -11.80
C ASP A 320 19.56 -19.63 -10.91
N ARG A 321 20.75 -19.94 -11.47
CA ARG A 321 22.03 -19.76 -10.76
C ARG A 321 22.32 -18.28 -10.49
N GLU A 322 22.13 -17.40 -11.46
CA GLU A 322 22.33 -15.96 -11.26
C GLU A 322 21.32 -15.37 -10.26
N ILE A 323 20.05 -15.79 -10.35
CA ILE A 323 18.99 -15.40 -9.41
C ILE A 323 19.33 -15.87 -7.99
N CYS A 324 19.84 -17.10 -7.85
CA CYS A 324 20.35 -17.62 -6.59
C CYS A 324 21.44 -16.71 -6.00
N CYS A 325 22.36 -16.23 -6.84
CA CYS A 325 23.47 -15.39 -6.36
C CYS A 325 23.01 -13.99 -5.97
N MET A 326 22.00 -13.46 -6.65
CA MET A 326 21.33 -12.25 -6.23
C MET A 326 20.64 -12.41 -4.86
N ALA A 327 20.00 -13.56 -4.61
CA ALA A 327 19.37 -13.85 -3.32
C ALA A 327 20.40 -13.95 -2.19
N ASN A 328 21.56 -14.56 -2.45
CA ASN A 328 22.64 -14.71 -1.47
C ASN A 328 23.44 -13.43 -1.20
N ALA A 329 23.45 -12.45 -2.12
CA ALA A 329 24.21 -11.20 -1.97
C ALA A 329 23.71 -10.24 -0.86
N GLY A 330 22.64 -10.58 -0.15
CA GLY A 330 22.01 -9.70 0.85
C GLY A 330 21.21 -8.54 0.23
N VAL A 331 20.33 -7.90 1.00
CA VAL A 331 19.59 -6.72 0.54
C VAL A 331 20.43 -5.50 0.87
N LYS A 332 20.80 -4.72 -0.16
CA LYS A 332 21.39 -3.41 0.06
C LYS A 332 20.34 -2.51 0.68
N ASP A 333 20.69 -1.84 1.77
CA ASP A 333 19.81 -0.86 2.39
C ASP A 333 19.59 0.34 1.45
N MET A 334 18.36 0.47 0.92
CA MET A 334 17.97 1.58 0.02
C MET A 334 17.07 2.62 0.71
N GLY A 335 16.72 2.42 1.98
CA GLY A 335 15.66 3.20 2.64
C GLY A 335 16.13 4.34 3.54
N SER A 336 17.43 4.46 3.88
CA SER A 336 17.92 5.65 4.60
C SER A 336 18.80 6.49 3.71
N HIS A 337 18.57 7.79 3.83
CA HIS A 337 19.46 8.80 3.29
C HIS A 337 20.80 8.86 4.06
N THR A 338 20.94 8.14 5.19
CA THR A 338 22.21 7.96 5.90
C THR A 338 23.12 6.97 5.16
N ARG A 339 24.05 7.51 4.39
CA ARG A 339 25.19 6.77 3.84
C ARG A 339 26.02 6.21 5.01
N GLY A 340 26.11 4.90 5.15
CA GLY A 340 27.04 4.25 6.10
C GLY A 340 26.47 3.13 6.98
N ASN A 341 25.17 2.84 6.92
CA ASN A 341 24.58 1.77 7.75
C ASN A 341 24.99 0.37 7.25
N LYS A 342 25.27 -0.54 8.18
CA LYS A 342 25.63 -1.93 7.87
C LYS A 342 24.38 -2.69 7.41
N PRO A 343 24.49 -3.75 6.58
CA PRO A 343 23.37 -4.60 6.20
C PRO A 343 22.55 -5.15 7.38
N SER A 344 23.21 -5.39 8.53
CA SER A 344 22.56 -5.79 9.79
C SER A 344 21.55 -4.77 10.33
N ASP A 345 21.59 -3.52 9.88
CA ASP A 345 20.67 -2.46 10.33
C ASP A 345 19.36 -2.43 9.55
N VAL A 346 19.25 -3.17 8.43
CA VAL A 346 18.01 -3.22 7.64
C VAL A 346 16.88 -3.86 8.44
N LYS A 347 17.16 -4.96 9.15
CA LYS A 347 16.15 -5.66 9.98
C LYS A 347 15.62 -4.77 11.11
N LYS A 348 16.45 -3.88 11.68
CA LYS A 348 16.05 -2.94 12.74
C LYS A 348 15.02 -1.90 12.29
N ARG A 349 14.73 -1.80 10.99
CA ARG A 349 13.72 -0.89 10.46
C ARG A 349 12.32 -1.43 10.52
N TYR A 350 12.20 -2.74 10.67
CA TYR A 350 10.95 -3.46 10.70
C TYR A 350 10.62 -3.86 12.14
N GLY A 351 9.35 -4.00 12.45
CA GLY A 351 8.88 -4.31 13.80
C GLY A 351 8.96 -3.12 14.76
N LYS A 352 9.04 -1.86 14.27
CA LYS A 352 9.08 -0.66 15.15
C LYS A 352 7.83 -0.49 15.98
N TRP A 353 6.75 -1.14 15.56
CA TRP A 353 5.45 -1.13 16.19
C TRP A 353 5.37 -2.03 17.43
N HIS A 354 6.25 -3.04 17.59
CA HIS A 354 6.15 -4.01 18.68
C HIS A 354 6.13 -3.36 20.06
N GLY A 355 7.18 -2.61 20.41
CA GLY A 355 7.29 -1.96 21.73
C GLY A 355 6.13 -1.00 22.03
N PRO A 356 5.81 -0.05 21.13
CA PRO A 356 4.67 0.85 21.32
C PRO A 356 3.32 0.14 21.51
N LEU A 357 3.04 -0.93 20.76
CA LEU A 357 1.77 -1.66 20.88
C LEU A 357 1.71 -2.55 22.12
N GLU A 358 2.83 -3.15 22.53
CA GLU A 358 2.92 -3.90 23.79
C GLU A 358 2.70 -2.99 25.01
N ALA A 359 3.27 -1.79 24.97
CA ALA A 359 3.14 -0.80 26.04
C ALA A 359 1.74 -0.13 26.09
N ASN A 360 0.94 -0.23 25.03
CA ASN A 360 -0.37 0.42 24.93
C ASN A 360 -1.43 -0.52 24.30
N PRO A 361 -2.11 -1.34 25.12
CA PRO A 361 -3.11 -2.29 24.65
C PRO A 361 -4.30 -1.65 23.93
N GLU A 362 -4.70 -0.43 24.32
CA GLU A 362 -5.80 0.29 23.66
C GLU A 362 -5.40 0.71 22.25
N MET A 363 -4.20 1.28 22.07
CA MET A 363 -3.66 1.60 20.75
C MET A 363 -3.50 0.33 19.91
N SER A 364 -3.04 -0.77 20.51
CA SER A 364 -2.95 -2.07 19.83
C SER A 364 -4.31 -2.53 19.33
N ARG A 365 -5.35 -2.47 20.17
CA ARG A 365 -6.72 -2.81 19.77
C ARG A 365 -7.18 -1.97 18.58
N GLU A 366 -7.08 -0.65 18.66
CA GLU A 366 -7.53 0.24 17.59
C GLU A 366 -6.73 0.05 16.28
N VAL A 367 -5.40 -0.14 16.37
CA VAL A 367 -4.56 -0.36 15.18
C VAL A 367 -4.91 -1.68 14.50
N HIS A 368 -5.10 -2.76 15.26
CA HIS A 368 -5.47 -4.05 14.69
C HIS A 368 -6.93 -4.09 14.22
N GLU A 369 -7.83 -3.37 14.89
CA GLU A 369 -9.23 -3.22 14.46
C GLU A 369 -9.33 -2.51 13.11
N GLN A 370 -8.66 -1.36 12.95
CA GLN A 370 -8.71 -0.60 11.70
C GLN A 370 -7.81 -1.18 10.60
N GLY A 371 -6.76 -1.93 10.97
CA GLY A 371 -5.84 -2.57 10.04
C GLY A 371 -6.16 -4.01 9.67
N GLY A 372 -7.12 -4.64 10.36
CA GLY A 372 -7.28 -6.09 10.38
C GLY A 372 -7.48 -6.71 9.01
N ASN A 373 -8.28 -6.06 8.15
CA ASN A 373 -8.51 -6.53 6.79
C ASN A 373 -7.21 -6.61 5.97
N GLY A 374 -6.48 -5.50 5.84
CA GLY A 374 -5.23 -5.48 5.10
C GLY A 374 -4.17 -6.39 5.71
N LEU A 375 -4.04 -6.42 7.04
CA LEU A 375 -3.09 -7.29 7.73
C LEU A 375 -3.36 -8.77 7.40
N SER A 376 -4.62 -9.20 7.51
CA SER A 376 -5.02 -10.58 7.20
C SER A 376 -4.81 -10.92 5.72
N VAL A 377 -5.28 -10.07 4.80
CA VAL A 377 -5.20 -10.32 3.35
C VAL A 377 -3.76 -10.49 2.86
N PHE A 378 -2.80 -9.78 3.47
CA PHE A 378 -1.38 -9.90 3.10
C PHE A 378 -0.58 -10.86 4.00
N GLY A 379 -1.25 -11.63 4.86
CA GLY A 379 -0.60 -12.63 5.72
C GLY A 379 0.33 -12.02 6.77
N TYR A 380 -0.06 -10.89 7.35
CA TYR A 380 0.52 -10.30 8.55
C TYR A 380 -0.38 -10.62 9.74
N GLU A 381 -0.28 -11.84 10.26
CA GLU A 381 -1.08 -12.24 11.43
C GLU A 381 -0.73 -11.35 12.64
N PRO A 382 -1.72 -10.99 13.47
CA PRO A 382 -1.54 -10.05 14.59
C PRO A 382 -0.46 -10.51 15.58
N ASP A 383 -0.34 -11.82 15.82
CA ASP A 383 0.54 -12.39 16.86
C ASP A 383 1.83 -13.01 16.32
N THR A 384 2.03 -13.07 15.01
CA THR A 384 3.31 -13.55 14.47
C THR A 384 4.30 -12.40 14.45
N GLY A 385 5.25 -12.41 15.38
CA GLY A 385 6.50 -11.68 15.19
C GLY A 385 7.17 -12.10 13.88
N ILE A 386 8.17 -11.36 13.41
CA ILE A 386 9.05 -11.85 12.34
C ILE A 386 9.75 -13.09 12.90
N GLY A 387 9.12 -14.26 12.72
CA GLY A 387 9.62 -15.51 13.27
C GLY A 387 11.03 -15.72 12.77
N GLU A 388 11.91 -16.18 13.66
CA GLU A 388 13.20 -16.74 13.27
C GLU A 388 12.91 -18.04 12.49
N TYR A 389 12.63 -17.89 11.19
CA TYR A 389 12.50 -19.03 10.30
C TYR A 389 13.91 -19.53 10.00
N GLU A 390 14.26 -20.67 10.59
CA GLU A 390 15.45 -21.43 10.24
C GLU A 390 15.28 -21.98 8.82
N GLY A 391 15.73 -21.21 7.83
CA GLY A 391 15.69 -21.59 6.42
C GLY A 391 16.69 -22.70 6.10
N ASN A 392 16.19 -23.90 5.82
CA ASN A 392 17.01 -25.06 5.44
C ASN A 392 17.32 -25.17 3.93
N ASP A 393 16.81 -24.26 3.10
CA ASP A 393 16.97 -24.33 1.64
C ASP A 393 17.82 -23.17 1.09
N SER A 394 19.11 -23.17 1.40
CA SER A 394 20.04 -22.27 0.73
C SER A 394 20.35 -22.80 -0.67
N CYS A 395 19.85 -22.13 -1.71
CA CYS A 395 20.38 -22.33 -3.06
C CYS A 395 21.89 -21.99 -3.05
N ARG A 396 22.72 -22.80 -3.72
CA ARG A 396 24.18 -22.61 -3.71
C ARG A 396 24.66 -21.79 -4.91
N CYS A 397 25.44 -20.76 -4.59
CA CYS A 397 26.32 -20.03 -5.48
C CYS A 397 27.76 -20.42 -5.20
#